data_AF-A0A672ZH30-F1
#
_entry.id   AF-A0A672ZH30-F1
#
_cell.length_a   1.000
_cell.length_b   1.000
_cell.length_c   1.000
_cell.angle_alpha   90.00
_cell.angle_beta   90.00
_cell.angle_gamma   90.00
#
_symmetry.space_group_name_H-M   'P 1'
#
loop_
_entity.id
_entity.type
_entity.pdbx_description
1 polymer ?
#
loop_
_entity_poly.entity_id
_entity_poly.type
_entity_poly.pdbx_seq_one_letter_code
_entity_poly.pdbx_strand_id
1 'polypeptide(L)'
;MSYAPSPKNTGLPREVVQWLQNLDLSRYPKNVRRDFSNGYLVAEIFAHYYPKEFLVYSYDKGTSFSAKQENWSQIKQSLQKLNLHLLNEVIHGTIHCKQGAAELLVQEIYTLLTNRRSLQSPKPDFTDRQYQEQLPSLARSTASQAIKNNLKITEIMAETDISANQRKTADIVHRHMAFKAAEKALNPGRFTVRNNVGQLATRNLVPSSRANDCDDNPSSGGSTSSKCRVWYSLSTAVGRANRLCIG
;
A
#
# COMPACT_ATOMS: atom_id res chain seq x y z
N MET A 1 34.84 -11.02 23.78
CA MET A 1 34.05 -9.77 23.78
C MET A 1 33.01 -9.87 22.67
N SER A 2 31.77 -10.21 23.03
CA SER A 2 30.66 -10.38 22.08
C SER A 2 30.00 -9.02 21.82
N TYR A 3 30.27 -8.42 20.66
CA TYR A 3 29.53 -7.25 20.23
C TYR A 3 28.09 -7.65 19.95
N ALA A 4 27.16 -7.11 20.73
CA ALA A 4 25.74 -7.18 20.45
C ALA A 4 25.51 -6.60 19.03
N PRO A 5 24.71 -7.25 18.18
CA PRO A 5 24.47 -6.76 16.83
C PRO A 5 23.79 -5.39 16.92
N SER A 6 24.39 -4.39 16.27
CA SER A 6 23.82 -3.04 16.16
C SER A 6 22.37 -3.15 15.64
N PRO A 7 21.38 -2.53 16.30
CA PRO A 7 20.02 -2.55 15.79
C PRO A 7 20.02 -1.82 14.44
N LYS A 8 19.70 -2.56 13.38
CA LYS A 8 19.42 -2.02 12.04
C LYS A 8 18.45 -0.84 12.22
N ASN A 9 18.84 0.36 11.79
CA ASN A 9 18.12 1.63 11.91
C ASN A 9 16.63 1.44 12.21
N THR A 10 16.25 1.52 13.49
CA THR A 10 14.85 1.35 13.96
C THR A 10 13.94 2.48 13.48
N GLY A 11 14.49 3.48 12.77
CA GLY A 11 13.79 4.70 12.37
C GLY A 11 13.48 5.64 13.54
N LEU A 12 13.85 5.25 14.77
CA LEU A 12 13.58 6.02 15.99
C LEU A 12 14.80 6.87 16.39
N PRO A 13 14.60 8.10 16.88
CA PRO A 13 15.65 8.91 17.48
C PRO A 13 16.29 8.21 18.68
N ARG A 14 17.59 8.43 18.91
CA ARG A 14 18.36 7.83 20.01
C ARG A 14 17.69 8.04 21.37
N GLU A 15 17.17 9.24 21.61
CA GLU A 15 16.51 9.60 22.88
C GLU A 15 15.24 8.77 23.13
N VAL A 16 14.46 8.51 22.08
CA VAL A 16 13.25 7.68 22.14
C VAL A 16 13.61 6.21 22.39
N VAL A 17 14.69 5.74 21.75
CA VAL A 17 15.21 4.39 22.00
C VAL A 17 15.65 4.22 23.46
N GLN A 18 16.40 5.18 23.99
CA GLN A 18 16.84 5.15 25.38
C GLN A 18 15.66 5.23 26.35
N TRP A 19 14.65 6.04 26.06
CA TRP A 19 13.41 6.09 26.83
C TRP A 19 12.69 4.75 26.84
N LEU A 20 12.51 4.10 25.70
CA LEU A 20 11.89 2.76 25.63
C LEU A 20 12.66 1.70 26.42
N GLN A 21 13.99 1.80 26.46
CA GLN A 21 14.83 0.88 27.25
C GLN A 21 14.64 1.06 28.76
N ASN A 22 14.31 2.27 29.21
CA ASN A 22 14.13 2.58 30.63
C ASN A 22 12.73 2.22 31.17
N LEU A 23 11.77 1.87 30.32
CA LEU A 23 10.39 1.54 30.74
C LEU A 23 10.23 0.09 31.25
N ASP A 24 11.30 -0.72 31.24
CA ASP A 24 11.31 -2.12 31.65
C ASP A 24 10.15 -2.95 31.07
N LEU A 25 9.87 -2.75 29.77
CA LEU A 25 8.83 -3.47 29.04
C LEU A 25 9.09 -4.99 29.04
N SER A 26 8.04 -5.79 29.09
CA SER A 26 8.10 -7.26 29.05
C SER A 26 8.89 -7.79 27.85
N ARG A 27 8.86 -7.06 26.72
CA ARG A 27 9.66 -7.37 25.54
C ARG A 27 10.12 -6.11 24.83
N TYR A 28 11.43 -5.99 24.64
CA TYR A 28 12.00 -4.94 23.81
C TYR A 28 11.63 -5.10 22.31
N PRO A 29 11.09 -4.06 21.65
CA PRO A 29 10.68 -4.13 20.25
C PRO A 29 11.88 -4.29 19.32
N LYS A 30 11.93 -5.39 18.56
CA LYS A 30 12.98 -5.64 17.55
C LYS A 30 12.58 -5.10 16.19
N ASN A 31 11.29 -5.09 15.89
CA ASN A 31 10.72 -4.54 14.68
C ASN A 31 9.57 -3.62 15.09
N VAL A 32 9.89 -2.33 15.26
CA VAL A 32 8.96 -1.29 15.73
C VAL A 32 7.63 -1.37 14.97
N ARG A 33 7.69 -1.41 13.64
CA ARG A 33 6.50 -1.46 12.79
C ARG A 33 5.58 -2.65 13.07
N ARG A 34 6.15 -3.85 13.22
CA ARG A 34 5.35 -5.06 13.51
C ARG A 34 4.91 -5.11 14.96
N ASP A 35 5.83 -4.84 15.87
CA ASP A 35 5.65 -5.06 17.31
C ASP A 35 4.67 -4.05 17.92
N PHE A 36 4.63 -2.81 17.42
CA PHE A 36 3.63 -1.80 17.83
C PHE A 36 2.28 -1.93 17.10
N SER A 37 2.21 -2.64 15.96
CA SER A 37 0.97 -2.76 15.19
C SER A 37 -0.20 -3.37 15.97
N ASN A 38 0.07 -4.27 16.92
CA ASN A 38 -0.96 -4.93 17.71
C ASN A 38 -1.55 -4.02 18.82
N GLY A 39 -0.82 -3.01 19.28
CA GLY A 39 -1.25 -2.15 20.38
C GLY A 39 -0.88 -2.65 21.79
N TYR A 40 -0.56 -3.93 22.00
CA TYR A 40 -0.16 -4.45 23.32
C TYR A 40 1.02 -3.69 23.94
N LEU A 41 2.10 -3.47 23.17
CA LEU A 41 3.25 -2.69 23.65
C LEU A 41 2.88 -1.23 23.95
N VAL A 42 1.92 -0.67 23.22
CA VAL A 42 1.42 0.69 23.47
C VAL A 42 0.69 0.72 24.80
N ALA A 43 -0.21 -0.25 25.03
CA ALA A 43 -0.92 -0.38 26.30
C ALA A 43 0.04 -0.59 27.48
N GLU A 44 1.09 -1.39 27.30
CA GLU A 44 2.13 -1.62 28.31
C GLU A 44 2.89 -0.32 28.65
N ILE A 45 3.29 0.46 27.63
CA ILE A 45 3.90 1.77 27.84
C ILE A 45 2.96 2.68 28.63
N PHE A 46 1.69 2.79 28.24
CA PHE A 46 0.74 3.64 28.96
C PHE A 46 0.44 3.12 30.37
N ALA A 47 0.44 1.81 30.60
CA ALA A 47 0.24 1.22 31.92
C ALA A 47 1.35 1.58 32.91
N HIS A 48 2.57 1.84 32.42
CA HIS A 48 3.67 2.35 33.25
C HIS A 48 3.35 3.73 33.86
N TYR A 49 2.58 4.57 33.16
CA TYR A 49 2.21 5.92 33.59
C TYR A 49 0.80 5.99 34.20
N TYR A 50 -0.12 5.17 33.69
CA TYR A 50 -1.56 5.16 33.98
C TYR A 50 -2.05 3.73 34.22
N PRO A 51 -1.60 3.07 35.31
CA PRO A 51 -1.88 1.65 35.55
C PRO A 51 -3.37 1.35 35.82
N LYS A 52 -4.17 2.37 36.20
CA LYS A 52 -5.61 2.20 36.47
C LYS A 52 -6.43 2.17 35.18
N GLU A 53 -6.00 2.91 34.17
CA GLU A 53 -6.70 3.09 32.89
C GLU A 53 -6.24 2.08 31.83
N PHE A 54 -5.03 1.54 31.99
CA PHE A 54 -4.45 0.54 31.10
C PHE A 54 -4.15 -0.76 31.83
N LEU A 55 -5.14 -1.66 31.81
CA LEU A 55 -5.03 -2.99 32.41
C LEU A 55 -4.37 -3.95 31.42
N VAL A 56 -3.05 -4.12 31.48
CA VAL A 56 -2.25 -4.89 30.48
C VAL A 56 -2.80 -6.30 30.20
N TYR A 57 -3.42 -6.95 31.19
CA TYR A 57 -4.00 -8.29 31.04
C TYR A 57 -5.27 -8.34 30.17
N SER A 58 -5.92 -7.20 29.91
CA SER A 58 -7.10 -7.15 29.03
C SER A 58 -6.75 -7.14 27.54
N TYR A 59 -5.48 -6.93 27.20
CA TYR A 59 -5.01 -6.80 25.82
C TYR A 59 -4.50 -8.13 25.26
N ASP A 60 -4.92 -8.45 24.04
CA ASP A 60 -4.53 -9.69 23.36
C ASP A 60 -3.15 -9.56 22.70
N LYS A 61 -2.27 -10.54 22.93
CA LYS A 61 -0.95 -10.66 22.27
C LYS A 61 -1.03 -11.28 20.87
N GLY A 62 -2.23 -11.67 20.43
CA GLY A 62 -2.53 -12.31 19.15
C GLY A 62 -2.14 -11.46 17.95
N THR A 63 -1.87 -12.11 16.83
CA THR A 63 -1.40 -11.43 15.60
C THR A 63 -2.51 -11.16 14.58
N SER A 64 -3.73 -11.63 14.85
CA SER A 64 -4.89 -11.50 13.96
C SER A 64 -5.30 -10.03 13.81
N PHE A 65 -5.80 -9.66 12.64
CA PHE A 65 -6.24 -8.27 12.39
C PHE A 65 -7.38 -7.84 13.31
N SER A 66 -8.31 -8.76 13.64
CA SER A 66 -9.39 -8.52 14.59
C SER A 66 -8.86 -8.17 15.99
N ALA A 67 -7.89 -8.95 16.51
CA ALA A 67 -7.27 -8.68 17.81
C ALA A 67 -6.59 -7.30 17.86
N LYS A 68 -5.93 -6.89 16.76
CA LYS A 68 -5.36 -5.54 16.67
C LYS A 68 -6.44 -4.47 16.77
N GLN A 69 -7.53 -4.61 16.01
CA GLN A 69 -8.61 -3.61 16.02
C GLN A 69 -9.23 -3.48 17.42
N GLU A 70 -9.47 -4.59 18.10
CA GLU A 70 -10.02 -4.61 19.45
C GLU A 70 -9.09 -3.93 20.45
N ASN A 71 -7.81 -4.31 20.47
CA ASN A 71 -6.81 -3.65 21.32
C ASN A 71 -6.75 -2.14 21.08
N TRP A 72 -6.74 -1.71 19.82
CA TRP A 72 -6.69 -0.28 19.47
C TRP A 72 -7.99 0.47 19.80
N SER A 73 -9.14 -0.20 19.75
CA SER A 73 -10.42 0.35 20.23
C SER A 73 -10.35 0.64 21.73
N GLN A 74 -9.86 -0.32 22.52
CA GLN A 74 -9.67 -0.16 23.97
C GLN A 74 -8.67 0.96 24.30
N ILE A 75 -7.52 1.00 23.61
CA ILE A 75 -6.53 2.09 23.79
C ILE A 75 -7.15 3.45 23.53
N LYS A 76 -7.91 3.61 22.44
CA LYS A 76 -8.59 4.89 22.13
C LYS A 76 -9.55 5.30 23.23
N GLN A 77 -10.34 4.38 23.77
CA GLN A 77 -11.26 4.67 24.87
C GLN A 77 -10.52 5.08 26.15
N SER A 78 -9.42 4.39 26.50
CA SER A 78 -8.61 4.76 27.67
C SER A 78 -7.92 6.12 27.50
N LEU A 79 -7.41 6.43 26.30
CA LEU A 79 -6.83 7.74 25.99
C LEU A 79 -7.86 8.87 26.11
N GLN A 80 -9.09 8.64 25.62
CA GLN A 80 -10.18 9.61 25.76
C GLN A 80 -10.52 9.91 27.22
N LYS A 81 -10.54 8.89 28.10
CA LYS A 81 -10.76 9.08 29.55
C LYS A 81 -9.70 9.95 30.20
N LEU A 82 -8.47 9.91 29.70
CA LEU A 82 -7.34 10.69 30.18
C LEU A 82 -7.20 12.07 29.49
N ASN A 83 -8.09 12.41 28.56
CA ASN A 83 -7.98 13.59 27.68
C ASN A 83 -6.66 13.64 26.89
N LEU A 84 -6.14 12.46 26.52
CA LEU A 84 -4.94 12.31 25.71
C LEU A 84 -5.35 12.03 24.25
N HIS A 85 -4.63 12.65 23.32
CA HIS A 85 -4.94 12.53 21.89
C HIS A 85 -3.69 12.11 21.12
N LEU A 86 -3.85 11.03 20.36
CA LEU A 86 -2.89 10.59 19.34
C LEU A 86 -3.54 10.76 17.98
N LEU A 87 -2.73 11.03 16.95
CA LEU A 87 -3.27 11.32 15.64
C LEU A 87 -3.89 10.05 15.02
N ASN A 88 -5.17 10.14 14.62
CA ASN A 88 -5.92 8.98 14.10
C ASN A 88 -5.25 8.33 12.88
N GLU A 89 -4.61 9.13 12.04
CA GLU A 89 -3.89 8.67 10.85
C GLU A 89 -2.67 7.82 11.22
N VAL A 90 -2.00 8.18 12.31
CA VAL A 90 -0.81 7.49 12.82
C VAL A 90 -1.20 6.16 13.44
N ILE A 91 -2.29 6.15 14.21
CA ILE A 91 -2.88 4.91 14.73
C ILE A 91 -3.27 3.98 13.57
N HIS A 92 -4.03 4.51 12.60
CA HIS A 92 -4.46 3.75 11.43
C HIS A 92 -3.26 3.20 10.65
N GLY A 93 -2.28 4.04 10.33
CA GLY A 93 -1.04 3.63 9.67
C GLY A 93 -0.30 2.53 10.45
N THR A 94 -0.26 2.62 11.78
CA THR A 94 0.41 1.65 12.66
C THR A 94 -0.31 0.30 12.65
N ILE A 95 -1.64 0.28 12.78
CA ILE A 95 -2.47 -0.93 12.70
C ILE A 95 -2.17 -1.71 11.40
N HIS A 96 -2.05 -0.98 10.29
CA HIS A 96 -1.81 -1.53 8.96
C HIS A 96 -0.32 -1.76 8.63
N CYS A 97 0.58 -1.54 9.57
CA CYS A 97 2.03 -1.67 9.38
C CYS A 97 2.56 -0.80 8.21
N LYS A 98 2.04 0.41 8.03
CA LYS A 98 2.58 1.37 7.05
C LYS A 98 3.97 1.83 7.47
N GLN A 99 4.80 2.15 6.47
CA GLN A 99 6.17 2.61 6.69
C GLN A 99 6.16 3.95 7.44
N GLY A 100 6.96 4.08 8.51
CA GLY A 100 7.09 5.32 9.27
C GLY A 100 5.96 5.59 10.28
N ALA A 101 4.82 4.89 10.19
CA ALA A 101 3.67 5.14 11.05
C ALA A 101 3.92 4.76 12.51
N ALA A 102 4.49 3.57 12.74
CA ALA A 102 4.80 3.13 14.10
C ALA A 102 5.93 3.95 14.72
N GLU A 103 6.90 4.35 13.92
CA GLU A 103 8.02 5.18 14.36
C GLU A 103 7.54 6.57 14.79
N LEU A 104 6.62 7.16 14.02
CA LEU A 104 6.00 8.44 14.36
C LEU A 104 5.05 8.32 15.56
N LEU A 105 4.29 7.21 15.66
CA LEU A 105 3.46 6.93 16.84
C LEU A 105 4.28 6.92 18.13
N VAL A 106 5.41 6.20 18.14
CA VAL A 106 6.26 6.10 19.34
C VAL A 106 6.82 7.47 19.71
N GLN A 107 7.15 8.31 18.72
CA GLN A 107 7.57 9.69 18.96
C GLN A 107 6.44 10.55 19.51
N GLU A 108 5.20 10.41 19.01
CA GLU A 108 4.02 11.09 19.58
C GLU A 108 3.79 10.66 21.03
N ILE A 109 3.82 9.36 21.33
CA ILE A 109 3.65 8.86 22.70
C ILE A 109 4.78 9.38 23.60
N TYR A 110 6.02 9.38 23.13
CA TYR A 110 7.16 9.91 23.88
C TYR A 110 6.97 11.39 24.24
N THR A 111 6.64 12.23 23.25
CA THR A 111 6.43 13.67 23.47
C THR A 111 5.26 13.93 24.41
N LEU A 112 4.16 13.18 24.24
CA LEU A 112 2.96 13.25 25.05
C LEU A 112 3.24 12.88 26.53
N LEU A 113 3.96 11.79 26.78
CA LEU A 113 4.21 11.30 28.14
C LEU A 113 5.35 12.05 28.86
N THR A 114 6.30 12.61 28.12
CA THR A 114 7.44 13.36 28.70
C THR A 114 7.26 14.87 28.67
N ASN A 115 6.08 15.34 28.25
CA ASN A 115 5.71 16.75 28.10
C ASN A 115 6.76 17.56 27.29
N ARG A 116 7.37 16.93 26.29
CA ARG A 116 8.30 17.59 25.36
C ARG A 116 7.51 18.21 24.23
N ARG A 117 7.87 19.43 23.84
CA ARG A 117 7.19 20.13 22.74
C ARG A 117 7.36 19.35 21.44
N SER A 118 6.26 18.86 20.88
CA SER A 118 6.22 18.35 19.51
C SER A 118 6.37 19.54 18.56
N LEU A 119 7.34 19.47 17.65
CA LEU A 119 7.35 20.37 16.49
C LEU A 119 6.14 19.98 15.65
N GLN A 120 5.22 20.92 15.43
CA GLN A 120 4.05 20.69 14.58
C GLN A 120 4.54 20.22 13.20
N SER A 121 4.47 18.91 12.96
CA SER A 121 4.76 18.35 11.66
C SER A 121 3.52 18.47 10.78
N PRO A 122 3.70 18.68 9.47
CA PRO A 122 2.61 18.50 8.51
C PRO A 122 1.91 17.16 8.75
N LYS A 123 0.61 17.12 8.43
CA LYS A 123 -0.19 15.89 8.45
C LYS A 123 0.60 14.75 7.78
N PRO A 124 0.85 13.62 8.49
CA PRO A 124 1.76 12.61 8.01
C PRO A 124 1.18 11.88 6.80
N ASP A 125 1.95 11.83 5.71
CA ASP A 125 1.63 11.03 4.53
C ASP A 125 2.34 9.67 4.62
N PHE A 126 1.56 8.60 4.76
CA PHE A 126 2.06 7.23 4.78
C PHE A 126 2.04 6.55 3.40
N THR A 127 1.84 7.33 2.34
CA THR A 127 1.94 6.88 0.95
C THR A 127 3.37 7.05 0.43
N ASP A 128 3.73 6.35 -0.64
CA ASP A 128 5.04 6.51 -1.29
C ASP A 128 5.11 7.76 -2.19
N ARG A 129 4.08 8.62 -2.18
CA ARG A 129 3.90 9.74 -3.11
C ARG A 129 5.12 10.66 -3.17
N GLN A 130 5.54 11.21 -2.04
CA GLN A 130 6.66 12.15 -1.99
C GLN A 130 7.95 11.54 -2.56
N TYR A 131 8.19 10.26 -2.26
CA TYR A 131 9.33 9.53 -2.81
C TYR A 131 9.22 9.35 -4.32
N GLN A 132 8.06 8.94 -4.84
CA GLN A 132 7.85 8.75 -6.29
C GLN A 132 7.94 10.06 -7.09
N GLU A 133 7.52 11.18 -6.51
CA GLU A 133 7.59 12.51 -7.14
C GLU A 133 9.04 12.94 -7.37
N GLN A 134 9.96 12.61 -6.45
CA GLN A 134 11.39 12.90 -6.54
C GLN A 134 12.15 11.98 -7.51
N LEU A 135 11.60 10.80 -7.81
CA LEU A 135 12.26 9.85 -8.69
C LEU A 135 12.15 10.22 -10.18
N PRO A 136 13.23 9.98 -10.96
CA PRO A 136 13.17 9.99 -12.41
C PRO A 136 12.14 8.98 -12.92
N SER A 137 11.55 9.26 -14.09
CA SER A 137 10.41 8.49 -14.59
C SER A 137 10.67 7.00 -14.85
N LEU A 138 11.91 6.62 -15.19
CA LEU A 138 12.33 5.23 -15.36
C LEU A 138 12.47 4.48 -14.03
N ALA A 139 12.75 5.19 -12.93
CA ALA A 139 12.95 4.62 -11.61
C ALA A 139 11.64 4.54 -10.79
N ARG A 140 10.57 5.18 -11.25
CA ARG A 140 9.26 5.14 -10.59
C ARG A 140 8.68 3.73 -10.58
N SER A 141 7.91 3.44 -9.55
CA SER A 141 7.22 2.16 -9.38
C SER A 141 6.18 1.91 -10.47
N THR A 142 6.04 0.64 -10.87
CA THR A 142 4.95 0.19 -11.75
C THR A 142 3.60 0.33 -11.06
N ALA A 143 2.49 0.32 -11.82
CA ALA A 143 1.14 0.42 -11.25
C ALA A 143 0.88 -0.66 -10.17
N SER A 144 1.26 -1.91 -10.43
CA SER A 144 1.12 -3.00 -9.47
C SER A 144 1.94 -2.78 -8.21
N GLN A 145 3.16 -2.24 -8.33
CA GLN A 145 3.99 -1.93 -7.19
C GLN A 145 3.44 -0.74 -6.40
N ALA A 146 2.91 0.28 -7.07
CA ALA A 146 2.25 1.42 -6.42
C ALA A 146 1.06 0.97 -5.56
N ILE A 147 0.26 0.00 -6.03
CA ILE A 147 -0.83 -0.59 -5.23
C ILE A 147 -0.25 -1.26 -3.98
N LYS A 148 0.76 -2.13 -4.11
CA LYS A 148 1.39 -2.84 -2.98
C LYS A 148 2.00 -1.90 -1.93
N ASN A 149 2.57 -0.78 -2.39
CA ASN A 149 3.19 0.20 -1.52
C ASN A 149 2.15 0.95 -0.69
N ASN A 150 1.04 1.36 -1.33
CA ASN A 150 0.08 2.33 -0.76
C ASN A 150 -1.17 1.71 -0.12
N LEU A 151 -1.54 0.50 -0.52
CA LEU A 151 -2.74 -0.19 -0.04
C LEU A 151 -2.38 -1.57 0.53
N LYS A 152 -2.57 -1.74 1.84
CA LYS A 152 -2.33 -3.00 2.54
C LYS A 152 -3.57 -3.88 2.51
N ILE A 153 -3.35 -5.20 2.52
CA ILE A 153 -4.43 -6.20 2.59
C ILE A 153 -5.32 -5.95 3.82
N THR A 154 -4.73 -5.57 4.94
CA THR A 154 -5.49 -5.25 6.16
C THR A 154 -6.36 -4.01 6.01
N GLU A 155 -6.00 -3.04 5.16
CA GLU A 155 -6.87 -1.88 4.87
C GLU A 155 -8.08 -2.30 4.03
N ILE A 156 -7.89 -3.25 3.11
CA ILE A 156 -8.98 -3.83 2.33
C ILE A 156 -9.91 -4.64 3.26
N MET A 157 -9.36 -5.36 4.23
CA MET A 157 -10.15 -6.11 5.22
C MET A 157 -10.91 -5.22 6.20
N ALA A 158 -10.38 -4.03 6.52
CA ALA A 158 -11.02 -3.08 7.43
C ALA A 158 -12.24 -2.40 6.80
N GLU A 159 -12.17 -2.15 5.50
CA GLU A 159 -13.26 -1.54 4.73
C GLU A 159 -14.20 -2.63 4.21
N THR A 160 -15.41 -2.69 4.74
CA THR A 160 -16.42 -3.68 4.33
C THR A 160 -17.01 -3.39 2.95
N ASP A 161 -17.05 -2.12 2.54
CA ASP A 161 -17.53 -1.72 1.22
C ASP A 161 -16.50 -2.05 0.12
N ILE A 162 -16.85 -3.04 -0.71
CA ILE A 162 -16.05 -3.47 -1.86
C ILE A 162 -15.86 -2.30 -2.85
N SER A 163 -16.87 -1.45 -3.02
CA SER A 163 -16.83 -0.32 -3.96
C SER A 163 -15.86 0.76 -3.48
N ALA A 164 -15.79 1.02 -2.16
CA ALA A 164 -14.78 1.88 -1.57
C ALA A 164 -13.36 1.34 -1.79
N ASN A 165 -13.15 0.04 -1.62
CA ASN A 165 -11.85 -0.59 -1.89
C ASN A 165 -11.44 -0.53 -3.37
N GLN A 166 -12.39 -0.70 -4.28
CA GLN A 166 -12.18 -0.52 -5.71
C GLN A 166 -11.78 0.92 -6.04
N ARG A 167 -12.47 1.92 -5.45
CA ARG A 167 -12.13 3.35 -5.61
C ARG A 167 -10.71 3.65 -5.13
N LYS A 168 -10.32 3.18 -3.95
CA LYS A 168 -8.94 3.33 -3.43
C LYS A 168 -7.89 2.79 -4.42
N THR A 169 -8.16 1.63 -5.02
CA THR A 169 -7.27 1.03 -6.01
C THR A 169 -7.24 1.82 -7.31
N ALA A 170 -8.41 2.25 -7.80
CA ALA A 170 -8.55 3.06 -9.00
C ALA A 170 -7.81 4.40 -8.88
N ASP A 171 -7.88 5.06 -7.72
CA ASP A 171 -7.20 6.32 -7.46
C ASP A 171 -5.66 6.18 -7.56
N ILE A 172 -5.11 5.08 -7.03
CA ILE A 172 -3.67 4.78 -7.12
C ILE A 172 -3.26 4.57 -8.59
N VAL A 173 -4.05 3.80 -9.34
CA VAL A 173 -3.80 3.54 -10.76
C VAL A 173 -3.92 4.81 -11.59
N HIS A 174 -4.96 5.60 -11.37
CA HIS A 174 -5.20 6.85 -12.07
C HIS A 174 -4.03 7.82 -11.87
N ARG A 175 -3.56 7.97 -10.63
CA ARG A 175 -2.37 8.78 -10.31
C ARG A 175 -1.13 8.29 -11.06
N HIS A 176 -0.90 6.98 -11.08
CA HIS A 176 0.22 6.38 -11.82
C HIS A 176 0.12 6.68 -13.33
N MET A 177 -1.07 6.54 -13.92
CA MET A 177 -1.31 6.85 -15.33
C MET A 177 -1.11 8.33 -15.64
N ALA A 178 -1.54 9.24 -14.76
CA ALA A 178 -1.33 10.67 -14.90
C ALA A 178 0.16 11.03 -14.95
N PHE A 179 0.99 10.44 -14.09
CA PHE A 179 2.45 10.63 -14.15
C PHE A 179 3.05 10.15 -15.47
N LYS A 180 2.59 9.01 -15.99
CA LYS A 180 3.02 8.48 -17.30
C LYS A 180 2.60 9.40 -18.45
N ALA A 181 1.38 9.94 -18.39
CA ALA A 181 0.88 10.87 -19.40
C ALA A 181 1.69 12.18 -19.41
N ALA A 182 1.98 12.73 -18.22
CA ALA A 182 2.82 13.93 -18.09
C ALA A 182 4.24 13.71 -18.62
N GLU A 183 4.85 12.55 -18.34
CA GLU A 183 6.17 12.18 -18.88
C GLU A 183 6.16 12.15 -20.42
N LYS A 184 5.11 11.57 -21.02
CA LYS A 184 4.94 11.50 -22.48
C LYS A 184 4.78 12.88 -23.10
N ALA A 185 4.02 13.77 -22.46
CA ALA A 185 3.82 15.14 -22.91
C ALA A 185 5.13 15.95 -22.90
N LEU A 186 6.00 15.73 -21.90
CA LEU A 186 7.30 16.40 -21.80
C LEU A 186 8.35 15.85 -22.77
N ASN A 187 8.23 14.59 -23.23
CA ASN A 187 9.26 13.92 -24.04
C ASN A 187 8.67 13.23 -25.29
N PRO A 188 7.99 13.96 -26.20
CA PRO A 188 7.25 13.35 -27.31
C PRO A 188 8.14 12.48 -28.20
N GLY A 189 9.36 12.92 -28.52
CA GLY A 189 10.29 12.20 -29.40
C GLY A 189 10.74 10.82 -28.89
N ARG A 190 10.65 10.56 -27.57
CA ARG A 190 10.92 9.25 -26.98
C ARG A 190 9.76 8.28 -27.16
N PHE A 191 8.53 8.79 -27.20
CA PHE A 191 7.31 7.99 -27.21
C PHE A 191 6.59 7.96 -28.56
N THR A 192 7.09 8.69 -29.55
CA THR A 192 6.68 8.53 -30.95
C THR A 192 6.95 7.08 -31.37
N VAL A 193 5.88 6.33 -31.60
CA VAL A 193 5.97 4.99 -32.18
C VAL A 193 6.55 5.15 -33.58
N ARG A 194 7.80 4.73 -33.77
CA ARG A 194 8.37 4.61 -35.13
C ARG A 194 7.70 3.39 -35.77
N ASN A 195 7.24 3.53 -37.00
CA ASN A 195 6.71 2.41 -37.77
C ASN A 195 7.76 1.29 -37.80
N ASN A 196 7.34 0.06 -37.51
CA ASN A 196 8.23 -1.09 -37.55
C ASN A 196 8.59 -1.38 -39.02
N VAL A 197 9.75 -1.99 -39.30
CA VAL A 197 10.18 -2.31 -40.68
C VAL A 197 9.11 -3.09 -41.45
N GLY A 198 8.37 -3.99 -40.79
CA GLY A 198 7.26 -4.73 -41.39
C GLY A 198 6.00 -3.91 -41.72
N GLN A 199 5.85 -2.70 -41.18
CA GLN A 199 4.78 -1.75 -41.53
C GLN A 199 5.18 -0.80 -42.66
N LEU A 200 6.49 -0.57 -42.83
CA LEU A 200 7.05 0.21 -43.94
C LEU A 200 7.26 -0.63 -45.20
N ALA A 201 7.23 -1.96 -45.08
CA ALA A 201 7.22 -2.85 -46.22
C ALA A 201 5.89 -2.74 -46.96
N THR A 202 5.90 -2.07 -48.11
CA THR A 202 4.80 -2.09 -49.08
C THR A 202 4.49 -3.56 -49.37
N ARG A 203 3.30 -4.04 -48.97
CA ARG A 203 2.83 -5.35 -49.45
C ARG A 203 2.60 -5.15 -50.95
N ASN A 204 3.57 -5.55 -51.76
CA ASN A 204 3.37 -5.68 -53.20
C ASN A 204 2.20 -6.66 -53.36
N LEU A 205 1.01 -6.10 -53.60
CA LEU A 205 -0.11 -6.88 -54.09
C LEU A 205 0.35 -7.43 -55.43
N VAL A 206 0.58 -8.74 -55.47
CA VAL A 206 0.85 -9.46 -56.71
C VAL A 206 -0.27 -9.10 -57.67
N PRO A 207 0.02 -8.57 -58.88
CA PRO A 207 -1.01 -8.37 -59.87
C PRO A 207 -1.60 -9.74 -60.20
N SER A 208 -2.89 -9.92 -59.90
CA SER A 208 -3.62 -11.12 -60.31
C SER A 208 -3.57 -11.18 -61.83
N SER A 209 -2.78 -12.11 -62.37
CA SER A 209 -2.74 -12.40 -63.79
C SER A 209 -4.13 -12.87 -64.22
N ARG A 210 -4.67 -12.15 -65.20
CA ARG A 210 -5.90 -12.46 -65.95
C ARG A 210 -6.05 -13.97 -66.21
N ALA A 211 -7.18 -14.52 -65.80
CA ALA A 211 -7.84 -15.62 -66.49
C ALA A 211 -9.25 -15.13 -66.86
N ASN A 212 -9.55 -15.18 -68.15
CA ASN A 212 -10.78 -14.70 -68.77
C ASN A 212 -11.99 -15.57 -68.40
N ASP A 213 -13.13 -14.89 -68.22
CA ASP A 213 -14.52 -15.20 -68.57
C ASP A 213 -15.03 -16.65 -68.51
N CYS A 214 -16.08 -16.85 -67.69
CA CYS A 214 -17.41 -17.34 -68.11
C CYS A 214 -18.46 -16.89 -67.06
N ASP A 215 -19.54 -16.26 -67.54
CA ASP A 215 -20.70 -15.75 -66.79
C ASP A 215 -21.47 -16.81 -65.98
N ASP A 216 -21.99 -16.43 -64.80
CA ASP A 216 -23.43 -16.20 -64.54
C ASP A 216 -23.72 -15.90 -63.05
N ASN A 217 -24.64 -14.96 -62.83
CA ASN A 217 -24.95 -14.22 -61.60
C ASN A 217 -26.10 -14.89 -60.78
N PRO A 218 -26.71 -14.26 -59.75
CA PRO A 218 -26.24 -13.85 -58.42
C PRO A 218 -27.02 -14.54 -57.27
N SER A 219 -26.50 -14.51 -56.03
CA SER A 219 -27.36 -14.29 -54.85
C SER A 219 -26.62 -13.91 -53.56
N SER A 220 -27.02 -12.74 -53.05
CA SER A 220 -27.21 -12.38 -51.63
C SER A 220 -26.03 -12.44 -50.65
N GLY A 221 -25.62 -11.25 -50.21
CA GLY A 221 -25.80 -10.89 -48.81
C GLY A 221 -24.54 -10.64 -47.98
N GLY A 222 -24.40 -9.40 -47.49
CA GLY A 222 -23.90 -9.18 -46.13
C GLY A 222 -22.54 -8.51 -45.99
N SER A 223 -22.49 -7.19 -46.15
CA SER A 223 -21.50 -6.34 -45.49
C SER A 223 -21.49 -6.59 -43.99
N THR A 224 -20.35 -6.95 -43.39
CA THR A 224 -20.15 -6.76 -41.94
C THR A 224 -18.87 -6.02 -41.63
N SER A 225 -19.12 -4.84 -41.08
CA SER A 225 -18.22 -3.87 -40.48
C SER A 225 -17.49 -4.43 -39.26
N SER A 226 -16.23 -4.02 -39.15
CA SER A 226 -15.38 -3.93 -37.97
C SER A 226 -16.11 -3.89 -36.61
N LYS A 227 -15.72 -4.80 -35.71
CA LYS A 227 -15.72 -4.61 -34.24
C LYS A 227 -14.90 -5.73 -33.58
N CYS A 228 -13.59 -5.52 -33.44
CA CYS A 228 -12.78 -6.29 -32.49
C CYS A 228 -13.19 -5.87 -31.06
N ARG A 229 -14.08 -6.64 -30.43
CA ARG A 229 -14.29 -6.60 -28.98
C ARG A 229 -13.15 -7.38 -28.33
N VAL A 230 -12.21 -6.68 -27.70
CA VAL A 230 -11.25 -7.29 -26.79
C VAL A 230 -11.97 -7.55 -25.47
N TRP A 231 -12.27 -8.83 -25.21
CA TRP A 231 -12.65 -9.31 -23.89
C TRP A 231 -11.37 -9.42 -23.04
N TYR A 232 -11.23 -8.60 -22.01
CA TYR A 232 -10.29 -8.89 -20.93
C TYR A 232 -11.00 -9.79 -19.91
N SER A 233 -10.75 -11.09 -19.99
CA SER A 233 -11.08 -12.03 -18.92
C SER A 233 -10.09 -11.84 -17.77
N LEU A 234 -10.59 -11.39 -16.62
CA LEU A 234 -9.82 -11.19 -15.39
C LEU A 234 -10.41 -12.08 -14.30
N SER A 235 -10.38 -13.41 -14.53
CA SER A 235 -10.81 -14.42 -13.55
C SER A 235 -9.97 -15.69 -13.63
N THR A 236 -8.66 -15.60 -13.37
CA THR A 236 -7.87 -16.81 -13.05
C THR A 236 -6.64 -16.51 -12.18
N ALA A 237 -6.85 -16.05 -10.93
CA ALA A 237 -5.76 -16.02 -9.94
C ALA A 237 -6.20 -16.05 -8.46
N VAL A 238 -7.35 -16.65 -8.14
CA VAL A 238 -7.78 -16.85 -6.72
C VAL A 238 -8.17 -18.32 -6.41
N GLY A 239 -8.07 -19.23 -7.40
CA GLY A 239 -8.62 -20.59 -7.29
C GLY A 239 -7.64 -21.75 -7.03
N ARG A 240 -6.41 -21.53 -6.54
CA ARG A 240 -5.48 -22.63 -6.19
C ARG A 240 -4.63 -22.30 -4.96
N ALA A 241 -5.26 -22.24 -3.79
CA ALA A 241 -4.55 -22.35 -2.51
C ALA A 241 -5.39 -23.02 -1.40
N ASN A 242 -6.54 -23.63 -1.73
CA ASN A 242 -7.46 -24.20 -0.74
C ASN A 242 -7.83 -25.67 -1.01
N ARG A 243 -6.87 -26.46 -1.51
CA ARG A 243 -6.94 -27.93 -1.51
C ARG A 243 -5.54 -28.48 -1.38
N LEU A 244 -5.10 -28.65 -0.14
CA LEU A 244 -4.08 -29.59 0.33
C LEU A 244 -3.89 -29.28 1.81
N CYS A 245 -4.85 -29.74 2.64
CA CYS A 245 -4.75 -29.96 4.10
C CYS A 245 -6.15 -30.37 4.63
N ILE A 246 -6.71 -31.46 4.09
CA ILE A 246 -7.62 -32.35 4.82
C ILE A 246 -7.28 -33.75 4.33
N GLY A 247 -6.81 -34.59 5.25
CA GLY A 247 -6.23 -35.91 5.01
C GLY A 247 -5.14 -36.16 6.03
#